data_AF-A0AAN4QDN6-F1
#
_entry.id   AF-A0AAN4QDN6-F1
#
_cell.length_a   1.000
_cell.length_b   1.000
_cell.length_c   1.000
_cell.angle_alpha   90.00
_cell.angle_beta   90.00
_cell.angle_gamma   90.00
#
_symmetry.space_group_name_H-M   'P 1'
#
loop_
_entity.id
_entity.type
_entity.pdbx_description
1 polymer ?
#
loop_
_entity_poly.entity_id
_entity_poly.type
_entity_poly.pdbx_seq_one_letter_code
_entity_poly.pdbx_strand_id
1 'polypeptide(L)'
;MLCVGLIGYAACNELTDGFLGMRALLPLALSTVWSGMWPAMQCWGTKSLYFPGLPIEQQDVEWWANGYSQWGGFAVLLIGGYAIGYYTWRAR
;
A
#
# COMPACT_ATOMS: atom_id res chain seq x y z
N MET A 1 3.91 12.44 -4.24
CA MET A 1 4.54 12.83 -5.52
C MET A 1 4.78 11.62 -6.42
N LEU A 2 5.55 10.60 -5.99
CA LEU A 2 5.83 9.39 -6.80
C LEU A 2 4.58 8.62 -7.26
N CYS A 3 3.61 8.36 -6.38
CA CYS A 3 2.39 7.61 -6.74
C CYS A 3 1.55 8.34 -7.81
N VAL A 4 1.40 9.65 -7.66
CA VAL A 4 0.68 10.50 -8.62
C VAL A 4 1.44 10.54 -9.95
N GLY A 5 2.77 10.59 -9.92
CA GLY A 5 3.62 10.48 -11.11
C GLY A 5 3.46 9.13 -11.82
N LEU A 6 3.40 8.02 -11.08
CA LEU A 6 3.19 6.68 -11.64
C LEU A 6 1.80 6.53 -12.28
N ILE A 7 0.76 7.04 -11.63
CA ILE A 7 -0.61 7.02 -12.17
C ILE A 7 -0.72 7.92 -13.41
N GLY A 8 -0.15 9.13 -13.37
CA GLY A 8 -0.13 10.04 -14.51
C GLY A 8 0.65 9.49 -15.69
N TYR A 9 1.81 8.87 -15.44
CA TYR A 9 2.59 8.19 -16.47
C TYR A 9 1.82 7.01 -17.07
N ALA A 10 1.13 6.22 -16.24
CA ALA A 10 0.31 5.11 -16.71
C ALA A 10 -0.86 5.57 -17.59
N ALA A 11 -1.53 6.66 -17.22
CA ALA A 11 -2.62 7.23 -17.99
C ALA A 11 -2.14 7.78 -19.35
N CYS A 12 -0.99 8.46 -19.37
CA CYS A 12 -0.36 8.87 -20.63
C CYS A 12 -0.01 7.66 -21.50
N ASN A 13 0.55 6.59 -20.92
CA ASN A 13 0.94 5.41 -21.68
C ASN A 13 -0.25 4.67 -22.29
N GLU A 14 -1.36 4.54 -21.56
CA GLU A 14 -2.62 3.96 -22.11
C GLU A 14 -3.17 4.79 -23.28
N LEU A 15 -2.98 6.12 -23.25
CA LEU A 15 -3.39 7.02 -24.34
C LEU A 15 -2.47 6.95 -25.57
N THR A 16 -1.23 6.47 -25.42
CA THR A 16 -0.22 6.38 -26.49
C THR A 16 0.15 4.96 -26.90
N ASP A 17 -0.66 3.94 -26.56
CA ASP A 17 -0.35 2.51 -26.81
C ASP A 17 1.06 2.09 -26.29
N GLY A 18 1.46 2.67 -25.16
CA GLY A 18 2.77 2.45 -24.58
C GLY A 18 2.87 1.18 -23.71
N PHE A 19 4.11 0.71 -23.53
CA PHE A 19 4.43 -0.60 -22.95
C PHE A 19 4.01 -0.80 -21.48
N LEU A 20 3.88 0.27 -20.68
CA LEU A 20 3.53 0.20 -19.25
C LEU A 20 2.17 0.86 -19.01
N GLY A 21 1.09 0.09 -19.20
CA GLY A 21 -0.29 0.55 -18.96
C GLY A 21 -0.67 0.63 -17.47
N MET A 22 -1.89 1.10 -17.22
CA MET A 22 -2.48 1.25 -15.88
C MET A 22 -2.41 -0.03 -15.07
N ARG A 23 -2.57 -1.19 -15.70
CA ARG A 23 -2.53 -2.50 -15.04
C ARG A 23 -1.16 -2.86 -14.44
N ALA A 24 -0.07 -2.40 -15.06
CA ALA A 24 1.28 -2.67 -14.57
C ALA A 24 1.71 -1.69 -13.47
N LEU A 25 1.22 -0.45 -13.55
CA LEU A 25 1.68 0.64 -12.69
C LEU A 25 0.78 0.87 -11.48
N LEU A 26 -0.48 0.43 -11.50
CA LEU A 26 -1.42 0.56 -10.39
C LEU A 26 -1.02 -0.26 -9.15
N PRO A 27 -0.61 -1.54 -9.25
CA PRO A 27 -0.09 -2.29 -8.08
C PRO A 27 1.14 -1.61 -7.48
N LEU A 28 2.01 -1.07 -8.34
CA LEU A 28 3.22 -0.37 -7.95
C LEU A 28 2.91 0.97 -7.28
N ALA A 29 1.97 1.75 -7.82
CA ALA A 29 1.48 2.97 -7.22
C ALA A 29 0.86 2.72 -5.83
N LEU A 30 0.05 1.68 -5.68
CA LEU A 30 -0.53 1.30 -4.38
C LEU A 30 0.55 0.87 -3.37
N SER A 31 1.54 0.10 -3.81
CA SER A 31 2.66 -0.31 -2.95
C SER A 31 3.50 0.89 -2.47
N THR A 32 3.71 1.89 -3.34
CA THR A 32 4.41 3.13 -2.96
C THR A 32 3.60 3.98 -1.97
N VAL A 33 2.27 4.06 -2.13
CA VAL A 33 1.39 4.70 -1.13
C VAL A 33 1.50 3.98 0.21
N TRP A 34 1.42 2.65 0.21
CA TRP A 34 1.54 1.84 1.42
C TRP A 34 2.86 2.07 2.15
N SER A 35 3.98 2.06 1.42
CA SER A 35 5.30 2.35 2.01
C SER A 35 5.42 3.77 2.56
N GLY A 36 4.74 4.75 1.96
CA GLY A 36 4.73 6.13 2.45
C GLY A 36 3.80 6.31 3.66
N MET A 37 2.74 5.52 3.74
CA MET A 37 1.76 5.56 4.84
C MET A 37 2.23 4.77 6.06
N TRP A 38 3.25 3.93 5.88
CA TRP A 38 3.82 3.07 6.91
C TRP A 38 4.19 3.77 8.23
N PRO A 39 4.96 4.88 8.24
CA PRO A 39 5.33 5.55 9.48
C PRO A 39 4.11 6.11 10.23
N ALA A 40 3.06 6.49 9.51
CA ALA A 40 1.83 6.98 10.12
C ALA A 40 1.05 5.83 10.79
N MET A 41 1.06 4.63 10.21
CA MET A 41 0.44 3.45 10.83
C MET A 41 1.11 3.07 12.15
N GLN A 42 2.43 3.24 12.25
CA GLN A 42 3.16 3.06 13.52
C GLN A 42 2.68 4.05 14.59
N CYS A 43 2.52 5.32 14.24
CA CYS A 43 1.99 6.33 15.16
C CYS A 43 0.53 6.09 15.58
N TRP A 44 -0.26 5.37 14.78
CA TRP A 44 -1.64 5.01 15.12
C TRP A 44 -1.69 3.73 15.96
N GLY A 45 -0.82 2.77 15.67
CA GLY A 45 -0.72 1.53 16.44
C GLY A 45 -0.23 1.74 17.88
N THR A 46 0.48 2.82 18.16
CA THR A 46 0.94 3.19 19.51
C THR A 46 -0.10 3.97 20.33
N LYS A 47 -1.22 4.37 19.72
CA LYS A 47 -2.31 5.01 20.46
C LYS A 47 -3.17 3.94 21.12
N SER A 48 -3.12 3.89 22.45
CA SER A 48 -4.07 3.10 23.22
C SER A 48 -5.49 3.65 23.07
N LEU A 49 -6.48 2.77 23.17
CA LEU A 49 -7.87 3.18 23.29
C LEU A 49 -8.04 4.01 24.56
N TYR A 50 -8.43 5.27 24.41
CA TYR A 50 -8.71 6.15 25.54
C TYR A 50 -10.03 5.72 26.18
N PHE A 51 -9.95 5.17 27.39
CA PHE A 51 -11.11 4.88 28.23
C PHE A 51 -11.17 5.90 29.37
N PRO A 52 -12.26 6.67 29.51
CA PRO A 52 -12.41 7.63 30.60
C PRO A 52 -12.29 6.92 31.97
N GLY A 53 -11.32 7.33 32.78
CA GLY A 53 -11.09 6.78 34.13
C GLY A 53 -10.02 5.69 34.25
N LEU A 54 -9.39 5.25 33.15
CA LEU A 54 -8.22 4.37 33.16
C LEU A 54 -6.95 5.13 32.75
N PRO A 55 -5.78 4.79 33.34
CA PRO A 55 -4.52 5.35 32.90
C PRO A 55 -4.26 5.03 31.42
N ILE A 56 -3.84 6.04 30.67
CA ILE A 56 -3.47 5.90 29.26
C ILE A 56 -2.10 5.25 29.20
N GLU A 57 -2.05 3.94 29.00
CA GLU A 57 -0.81 3.21 28.84
C GLU A 57 -0.42 3.23 27.36
N GLN A 58 0.66 3.93 27.01
CA GLN A 58 1.22 3.90 25.66
C GLN A 58 1.78 2.50 25.42
N GLN A 59 1.12 1.73 24.56
CA GLN A 59 1.56 0.39 24.20
C GLN A 59 2.37 0.49 22.91
N ASP A 60 3.65 0.12 22.97
CA ASP A 60 4.48 0.04 21.78
C ASP A 60 3.95 -1.05 20.85
N VAL A 61 3.95 -0.77 19.53
CA VAL A 61 3.56 -1.77 18.54
C VAL A 61 4.56 -2.91 18.58
N GLU A 62 4.05 -4.13 18.79
CA GLU A 62 4.92 -5.30 18.82
C GLU A 62 5.72 -5.45 17.52
N TRP A 63 6.98 -5.87 17.65
CA TRP A 63 7.94 -5.93 16.54
C TRP A 63 7.47 -6.78 15.36
N TRP A 64 6.69 -7.84 15.61
CA TRP A 64 6.14 -8.71 14.57
C TRP A 64 4.99 -8.04 13.82
N ALA A 65 4.15 -7.28 14.52
CA ALA A 65 3.04 -6.53 13.93
C ALA A 65 3.59 -5.39 13.07
N ASN A 66 4.63 -4.74 13.56
CA ASN A 66 5.44 -3.77 12.84
C ASN A 66 6.05 -4.41 11.56
N GLY A 67 6.78 -5.51 11.69
CA GLY A 67 7.35 -6.20 10.53
C GLY A 67 6.30 -6.63 9.49
N TYR A 68 5.16 -7.17 9.95
CA TYR A 68 4.10 -7.64 9.07
C TYR A 68 3.40 -6.51 8.32
N SER A 69 3.09 -5.40 8.99
CA SER A 69 2.37 -4.32 8.32
C SER A 69 3.28 -3.52 7.38
N GLN A 70 4.60 -3.54 7.56
CA GLN A 70 5.55 -3.03 6.57
C GLN A 70 5.63 -3.94 5.35
N TRP A 71 6.07 -5.18 5.56
CA TRP A 71 6.51 -6.08 4.49
C TRP A 71 5.38 -6.94 3.97
N GLY A 72 4.49 -7.40 4.85
CA GLY A 72 3.30 -8.17 4.50
C GLY A 72 2.32 -7.35 3.68
N GLY A 73 1.99 -6.13 4.12
CA GLY A 73 1.12 -5.24 3.34
C GLY A 73 1.69 -4.87 1.97
N PHE A 74 3.00 -4.60 1.91
CA PHE A 74 3.71 -4.35 0.65
C PHE A 74 3.67 -5.57 -0.30
N ALA A 75 3.95 -6.77 0.22
CA ALA A 75 3.90 -8.01 -0.54
C ALA A 75 2.49 -8.33 -1.04
N VAL A 76 1.45 -8.12 -0.22
CA VAL A 76 0.05 -8.33 -0.60
C VAL A 76 -0.36 -7.39 -1.73
N LEU A 77 0.04 -6.11 -1.67
CA LEU A 77 -0.31 -5.14 -2.71
C LEU A 77 0.38 -5.42 -4.03
N LEU A 78 1.66 -5.81 -4.00
CA LEU A 78 2.38 -6.19 -5.22
C LEU A 78 1.87 -7.53 -5.77
N ILE A 79 1.98 -8.60 -4.99
CA ILE A 79 1.65 -9.96 -5.45
C ILE A 79 0.15 -10.06 -5.75
N GLY A 80 -0.71 -9.58 -4.86
CA GLY A 80 -2.16 -9.57 -5.05
C GLY A 80 -2.58 -8.66 -6.20
N GLY A 81 -2.02 -7.45 -6.29
CA GLY A 81 -2.31 -6.50 -7.37
C GLY A 81 -1.92 -7.04 -8.74
N TYR A 82 -0.72 -7.62 -8.88
CA TYR A 82 -0.28 -8.24 -10.13
C TYR A 82 -1.01 -9.55 -10.44
N ALA A 83 -1.33 -10.37 -9.43
CA ALA A 83 -2.14 -11.57 -9.63
C ALA A 83 -3.53 -11.23 -10.18
N ILE A 84 -4.21 -10.22 -9.61
CA ILE A 84 -5.49 -9.72 -10.13
C ILE A 84 -5.32 -9.17 -11.55
N GLY A 85 -4.27 -8.39 -11.81
CA GLY A 85 -3.94 -7.91 -13.15
C GLY A 85 -3.76 -9.05 -14.17
N TYR A 86 -3.11 -10.15 -13.77
CA TYR A 86 -2.91 -11.33 -14.58
C TYR A 86 -4.22 -12.10 -14.84
N TYR A 87 -5.00 -12.39 -13.80
CA TYR A 87 -6.27 -13.11 -13.94
C TYR A 87 -7.29 -12.33 -14.79
N THR A 88 -7.34 -11.00 -14.64
CA THR A 88 -8.22 -10.13 -15.44
C THR A 88 -7.77 -10.00 -16.90
N TRP A 89 -6.49 -10.23 -17.21
CA TRP A 89 -6.00 -10.30 -18.58
C TRP A 89 -6.37 -11.64 -19.25
N ARG A 90 -6.26 -12.75 -18.52
CA ARG A 90 -6.58 -14.09 -19.03
C ARG A 90 -8.08 -14.33 -19.27
N ALA A 91 -8.94 -13.49 -18.71
CA ALA A 91 -10.39 -13.56 -18.83
C ALA A 91 -10.97 -12.76 -20.02
N ARG A 92 -10.12 -12.08 -20.80
CA ARG A 92 -10.47 -11.46 -22.09
C ARG A 92 -9.97 -12.32 -23.24
#